data_AF-A0A7C9VX53-F1
#
_entry.id   AF-A0A7C9VX53-F1
#
_cell.length_a   1.000
_cell.length_b   1.000
_cell.length_c   1.000
_cell.angle_alpha   90.00
_cell.angle_beta   90.00
_cell.angle_gamma   90.00
#
_symmetry.space_group_name_H-M   'P 1'
#
loop_
_entity.id
_entity.type
_entity.pdbx_description
1 polymer ?
#
loop_
_entity_poly.entity_id
_entity_poly.type
_entity_poly.pdbx_seq_one_letter_code
_entity_poly.pdbx_strand_id
1 'polypeptide(L)'
;MTTDLVPLRTGFDVGWLGYRRDQVRHYVGETERDFTLLAADRDAAEARAESLARALEAARDENRALHDRIDRLCRRPLSPDAVGEHLRHAVDSALSEAAAIVERAGAIEDHVWVSARQMHAEHRDLLATTRERMTRLVREGEARRRALDEAAARRRAQADEDFELALALRRKETLRDARLIEETARRRAEQTVREAARQVEVLREHRDRVADVLRVVHALLGKAASHVGAGEPAPLDVDEGSFPKPQVYESSPHQLRTEVRGGSPARGGRA
;
A
#
# COMPACT_ATOMS: atom_id res chain seq x y z
N MET A 1 -35.54 16.71 -6.08
CA MET A 1 -34.15 16.83 -5.60
C MET A 1 -34.23 17.37 -4.19
N THR A 2 -34.51 16.51 -3.22
CA THR A 2 -34.60 16.87 -1.80
C THR A 2 -33.19 16.94 -1.25
N THR A 3 -32.72 18.16 -1.01
CA THR A 3 -31.47 18.43 -0.32
C THR A 3 -31.59 17.83 1.08
N ASP A 4 -30.82 16.76 1.31
CA ASP A 4 -30.73 16.06 2.57
C ASP A 4 -30.12 17.03 3.59
N LEU A 5 -30.98 17.67 4.38
CA LEU A 5 -30.56 18.52 5.49
C LEU A 5 -29.95 17.60 6.54
N VAL A 6 -28.62 17.48 6.51
CA VAL A 6 -27.83 16.84 7.56
C VAL A 6 -28.30 17.41 8.91
N PRO A 7 -28.79 16.59 9.85
CA PRO A 7 -29.11 17.09 11.17
C PRO A 7 -27.79 17.47 11.82
N LEU A 8 -27.50 18.78 11.87
CA LEU A 8 -26.47 19.30 12.75
C LEU A 8 -26.88 18.86 14.15
N ARG A 9 -26.09 18.00 14.79
CA ARG A 9 -26.34 17.57 16.17
C ARG A 9 -26.47 18.82 17.05
N THR A 10 -27.69 19.20 17.39
CA THR A 10 -28.00 20.30 18.33
C THR A 10 -27.84 19.83 19.77
N GLY A 11 -26.73 19.17 20.06
CA GLY A 11 -26.40 18.73 21.41
C GLY A 11 -25.40 19.70 22.01
N PHE A 12 -25.80 20.45 23.03
CA PHE A 12 -24.84 21.13 23.90
C PHE A 12 -24.23 20.09 24.84
N ASP A 13 -22.92 20.14 25.06
CA ASP A 13 -22.32 19.27 26.06
C ASP A 13 -22.82 19.67 27.46
N VAL A 14 -22.98 18.68 28.34
CA VAL A 14 -23.42 18.87 29.72
C VAL A 14 -22.20 18.99 30.63
N GLY A 15 -22.11 20.08 31.38
CA GLY A 15 -21.18 20.26 32.49
C GLY A 15 -21.85 19.99 33.85
N TRP A 16 -21.09 20.16 34.94
CA TRP A 16 -21.53 19.86 36.31
C TRP A 16 -22.81 20.58 36.76
N LEU A 17 -23.19 21.68 36.11
CA LEU A 17 -24.41 22.45 36.39
C LEU A 17 -25.11 22.88 35.08
N GLY A 18 -25.44 21.90 34.23
CA GLY A 18 -26.21 22.10 32.99
C GLY A 18 -25.34 22.26 31.73
N TYR A 19 -25.90 22.85 30.67
CA TYR A 19 -25.21 22.97 29.39
C TYR A 19 -24.02 23.93 29.44
N ARG A 20 -23.00 23.62 28.64
CA ARG A 20 -21.83 24.47 28.42
C ARG A 20 -22.24 25.85 27.91
N ARG A 21 -22.02 26.87 28.75
CA ARG A 21 -22.46 28.25 28.50
C ARG A 21 -21.83 28.89 27.27
N ASP A 22 -20.59 28.51 26.96
CA ASP A 22 -19.86 28.95 25.75
C ASP A 22 -20.54 28.44 24.48
N GLN A 23 -20.92 27.17 24.45
CA GLN A 23 -21.61 26.56 23.30
C GLN A 23 -23.02 27.14 23.12
N VAL A 24 -23.78 27.28 24.20
CA VAL A 24 -25.13 27.88 24.14
C VAL A 24 -25.07 29.32 23.66
N ARG A 25 -24.12 30.12 24.18
CA ARG A 25 -23.97 31.52 23.76
C ARG A 25 -23.57 31.65 22.30
N HIS A 26 -22.68 30.77 21.83
CA HIS A 26 -22.28 30.73 20.44
C HIS A 26 -23.48 30.42 19.53
N TYR A 27 -24.22 29.35 19.83
CA TYR A 27 -25.39 28.93 19.06
C TYR A 27 -26.51 29.98 19.05
N VAL A 28 -26.84 30.57 20.21
CA VAL A 28 -27.84 31.65 20.29
C VAL A 28 -27.37 32.83 19.44
N GLY A 29 -26.09 33.21 19.53
CA GLY A 29 -25.55 34.29 18.71
C GLY A 29 -25.54 33.99 17.20
N GLU A 30 -25.30 32.75 16.78
CA GLU A 30 -25.45 32.36 15.37
C GLU A 30 -26.91 32.42 14.94
N THR A 31 -27.82 31.87 15.74
CA THR A 31 -29.26 31.85 15.45
C THR A 31 -29.85 33.26 15.38
N GLU A 32 -29.43 34.16 16.28
CA GLU A 32 -29.84 35.58 16.25
C GLU A 32 -29.36 36.28 14.97
N ARG A 33 -28.14 35.97 14.49
CA ARG A 33 -27.64 36.48 13.21
C ARG A 33 -28.43 35.92 12.03
N ASP A 34 -28.74 34.62 12.05
CA ASP A 34 -29.55 33.98 11.01
C ASP A 34 -30.95 34.58 10.94
N PHE A 35 -31.60 34.82 12.08
CA PHE A 35 -32.91 35.49 12.10
C PHE A 35 -32.83 36.93 11.62
N THR A 36 -31.76 37.65 11.96
CA THR A 36 -31.55 39.01 11.45
C THR A 36 -31.41 39.01 9.93
N LEU A 37 -30.66 38.04 9.37
CA LEU A 37 -30.50 37.87 7.93
C LEU A 37 -31.82 37.49 7.25
N LEU A 38 -32.56 36.53 7.81
CA LEU A 38 -33.87 36.12 7.29
C LEU A 38 -34.90 37.25 7.32
N ALA A 39 -34.90 38.08 8.36
CA ALA A 39 -35.74 39.27 8.43
C ALA A 39 -35.38 40.26 7.33
N ALA A 40 -34.09 40.53 7.12
CA ALA A 40 -33.63 41.41 6.04
C ALA A 40 -34.02 40.87 4.65
N ASP A 41 -33.89 39.57 4.41
CA ASP A 41 -34.29 38.92 3.16
C ASP A 41 -35.80 38.98 2.92
N ARG A 42 -36.61 38.76 3.97
CA ARG A 42 -38.06 38.91 3.93
C ARG A 42 -38.45 40.34 3.58
N ASP A 43 -37.87 41.31 4.26
CA ASP A 43 -38.18 42.73 4.03
C ASP A 43 -37.76 43.17 2.61
N ALA A 44 -36.64 42.66 2.10
CA ALA A 44 -36.22 42.86 0.71
C ALA A 44 -37.14 42.16 -0.31
N ALA A 45 -37.71 41.00 0.03
CA ALA A 45 -38.73 40.34 -0.79
C ALA A 45 -40.05 41.11 -0.80
N GLU A 46 -40.49 41.63 0.35
CA GLU A 46 -41.69 42.46 0.49
C GLU A 46 -41.56 43.76 -0.31
N ALA A 47 -40.43 44.47 -0.19
CA ALA A 47 -40.16 45.67 -0.97
C ALA A 47 -40.17 45.40 -2.50
N ARG A 48 -39.65 44.25 -2.94
CA ARG A 48 -39.72 43.82 -4.35
C ARG A 48 -41.15 43.52 -4.78
N ALA A 49 -41.93 42.83 -3.94
CA ALA A 49 -43.34 42.54 -4.22
C ALA A 49 -44.16 43.83 -4.36
N GLU A 50 -43.96 44.80 -3.46
CA GLU A 50 -44.62 46.11 -3.56
C GLU A 50 -44.20 46.88 -4.82
N SER A 51 -42.91 46.87 -5.16
CA SER A 51 -42.40 47.52 -6.38
C SER A 51 -43.04 46.92 -7.63
N LEU A 52 -43.15 45.59 -7.69
CA LEU A 52 -43.82 44.89 -8.78
C LEU A 52 -45.32 45.16 -8.82
N ALA A 53 -45.99 45.23 -7.67
CA ALA A 53 -47.41 45.59 -7.60
C ALA A 53 -47.65 47.00 -8.16
N ARG A 54 -46.83 47.98 -7.75
CA ARG A 54 -46.88 49.36 -8.28
C ARG A 54 -46.62 49.39 -9.79
N ALA A 55 -45.63 48.64 -10.28
CA ALA A 55 -45.34 48.56 -11.72
C ALA A 55 -46.49 47.94 -12.51
N LEU A 56 -47.15 46.91 -11.96
CA LEU A 56 -48.30 46.26 -12.60
C LEU A 56 -49.52 47.18 -12.66
N GLU A 57 -49.78 47.96 -11.61
CA GLU A 57 -50.85 48.96 -11.62
C GLU A 57 -50.57 50.06 -12.65
N ALA A 58 -49.34 50.60 -12.69
CA ALA A 58 -48.95 51.57 -13.69
C ALA A 58 -49.12 51.03 -15.13
N ALA A 59 -48.69 49.79 -15.39
CA ALA A 59 -48.87 49.16 -16.70
C ALA A 59 -50.35 48.91 -17.04
N ARG A 60 -51.19 48.59 -16.05
CA ARG A 60 -52.64 48.44 -16.24
C ARG A 60 -53.31 49.77 -16.56
N ASP A 61 -52.91 50.84 -15.89
CA ASP A 61 -53.42 52.19 -16.14
C ASP A 61 -52.99 52.69 -17.52
N GLU A 62 -51.75 52.44 -17.92
CA GLU A 62 -51.27 52.74 -19.28
C GLU A 62 -52.07 51.96 -20.34
N ASN A 63 -52.31 50.66 -20.14
CA ASN A 63 -53.14 49.88 -21.05
C ASN A 63 -54.57 50.44 -21.17
N ARG A 64 -55.20 50.84 -20.05
CA ARG A 64 -56.52 51.49 -20.10
C ARG A 64 -56.45 52.81 -20.89
N ALA A 65 -55.43 53.63 -20.66
CA ALA A 65 -55.25 54.90 -21.37
C ALA A 65 -55.01 54.71 -22.88
N LEU A 66 -54.23 53.69 -23.26
CA LEU A 66 -54.00 53.30 -24.66
C LEU A 66 -55.28 52.79 -25.32
N HIS A 67 -56.04 51.92 -24.65
CA HIS A 67 -57.34 51.46 -25.16
C HIS A 67 -58.32 52.62 -25.34
N ASP A 68 -58.45 53.52 -24.37
CA ASP A 68 -59.29 54.71 -24.50
C ASP A 68 -58.84 55.61 -25.66
N ARG A 69 -57.52 55.70 -25.89
CA ARG A 69 -56.95 56.46 -27.01
C ARG A 69 -57.29 55.79 -28.34
N ILE A 70 -57.15 54.48 -28.44
CA ILE A 70 -57.55 53.69 -29.62
C ILE A 70 -59.04 53.87 -29.88
N ASP A 71 -59.88 53.71 -28.87
CA ASP A 71 -61.33 53.89 -29.00
C ASP A 71 -61.69 55.31 -29.48
N ARG A 72 -61.01 56.35 -28.97
CA ARG A 72 -61.17 57.73 -29.47
C ARG A 72 -60.69 57.93 -30.90
N LEU A 73 -59.59 57.27 -31.30
CA LEU A 73 -59.08 57.33 -32.67
C LEU A 73 -60.03 56.60 -33.63
N CYS A 74 -60.53 55.43 -33.24
CA CYS A 74 -61.49 54.64 -34.02
C CYS A 74 -62.87 55.30 -34.11
N ARG A 75 -63.31 56.03 -33.08
CA ARG A 75 -64.59 56.77 -33.08
C ARG A 75 -64.59 58.07 -33.88
N ARG A 76 -63.41 58.61 -34.21
CA ARG A 76 -63.29 59.75 -35.11
C ARG A 76 -63.15 59.21 -36.54
N PRO A 77 -64.20 59.26 -37.38
CA PRO A 77 -64.07 58.74 -38.73
C PRO A 77 -62.98 59.53 -39.45
N LEU A 78 -62.05 58.79 -40.05
CA LEU A 78 -61.01 59.34 -40.90
C LEU A 78 -61.69 60.06 -42.06
N SER A 79 -61.24 61.28 -42.36
CA SER A 79 -61.59 61.92 -43.63
C SER A 79 -61.13 60.98 -44.76
N PRO A 80 -61.95 60.73 -45.79
CA PRO A 80 -61.60 59.85 -46.90
C PRO A 80 -60.28 60.25 -47.60
N ASP A 81 -59.93 61.55 -47.57
CA ASP A 81 -58.66 62.06 -48.12
C ASP A 81 -57.43 61.70 -47.25
N ALA A 82 -57.63 61.43 -45.95
CA ALA A 82 -56.57 61.16 -44.99
C ALA A 82 -56.17 59.67 -44.91
N VAL A 83 -56.98 58.77 -45.49
CA VAL A 83 -56.71 57.31 -45.47
C VAL A 83 -55.46 56.97 -46.28
N GLY A 84 -55.30 57.57 -47.46
CA GLY A 84 -54.13 57.33 -48.32
C GLY A 84 -52.82 57.81 -47.69
N GLU A 85 -52.84 58.94 -46.96
CA GLU A 85 -51.68 59.49 -46.25
C GLU A 85 -51.27 58.59 -45.07
N HIS A 86 -52.23 58.14 -44.26
CA HIS A 86 -51.95 57.25 -43.13
C HIS A 86 -51.42 55.89 -43.58
N LEU A 87 -51.96 55.30 -44.65
CA LEU A 87 -51.46 54.04 -45.18
C LEU A 87 -50.02 54.17 -45.68
N ARG A 88 -49.69 55.27 -46.36
CA ARG A 88 -48.32 55.57 -46.78
C ARG A 88 -47.38 55.69 -45.57
N HIS A 89 -47.76 56.47 -44.57
CA HIS A 89 -46.98 56.61 -43.34
C HIS A 89 -46.80 55.29 -42.58
N ALA A 90 -47.84 54.44 -42.52
CA ALA A 90 -47.77 53.14 -41.88
C ALA A 90 -46.82 52.18 -42.63
N VAL A 91 -46.86 52.19 -43.96
CA VAL A 91 -45.94 51.40 -44.79
C VAL A 91 -44.50 51.90 -44.64
N ASP A 92 -44.28 53.21 -44.69
CA ASP A 92 -42.95 53.80 -44.53
C ASP A 92 -42.36 53.47 -43.15
N SER A 93 -43.19 53.56 -42.11
CA SER A 93 -42.82 53.19 -40.74
C SER A 93 -42.48 51.71 -40.62
N ALA A 94 -43.30 50.83 -41.22
CA ALA A 94 -43.06 49.39 -41.23
C ALA A 94 -41.79 49.01 -42.01
N LEU A 95 -41.52 49.66 -43.14
CA LEU A 95 -40.30 49.45 -43.92
C LEU A 95 -39.06 49.97 -43.18
N SER A 96 -39.16 51.12 -42.52
CA SER A 96 -38.09 51.64 -41.66
C SER A 96 -37.80 50.70 -40.49
N GLU A 97 -38.84 50.16 -39.85
CA GLU A 97 -38.69 49.20 -38.76
C GLU A 97 -38.10 47.87 -39.25
N ALA A 98 -38.53 47.37 -40.41
CA ALA A 98 -37.97 46.17 -41.02
C ALA A 98 -36.47 46.35 -41.34
N ALA A 99 -36.08 47.51 -41.89
CA ALA A 99 -34.67 47.81 -42.13
C ALA A 99 -33.87 47.83 -40.82
N ALA A 100 -34.41 48.44 -39.77
CA ALA A 100 -33.75 48.46 -38.45
C ALA A 100 -33.66 47.07 -37.81
N ILE A 101 -34.63 46.18 -38.04
CA ILE A 101 -34.57 44.78 -37.60
C ILE A 101 -33.44 44.04 -38.32
N VAL A 102 -33.34 44.20 -39.65
CA VAL A 102 -32.29 43.54 -40.44
C VAL A 102 -30.90 44.02 -40.03
N GLU A 103 -30.73 45.32 -39.82
CA GLU A 103 -29.47 45.89 -39.33
C GLU A 103 -29.09 45.33 -37.96
N ARG A 104 -30.03 45.29 -37.00
CA ARG A 104 -29.80 44.69 -35.68
C ARG A 104 -29.49 43.20 -35.78
N ALA A 105 -30.19 42.46 -36.64
CA ALA A 105 -29.95 41.04 -36.85
C ALA A 105 -28.54 40.79 -37.42
N GLY A 106 -28.10 41.59 -38.39
CA GLY A 106 -26.74 41.53 -38.94
C GLY A 106 -25.67 41.83 -37.89
N ALA A 107 -25.87 42.85 -37.06
CA ALA A 107 -24.94 43.17 -35.97
C ALA A 107 -24.86 42.05 -34.91
N ILE A 108 -25.97 41.39 -34.60
CA ILE A 108 -25.99 40.23 -33.70
C ILE A 108 -25.25 39.05 -34.34
N GLU A 109 -25.50 38.77 -35.62
CA GLU A 109 -24.82 37.71 -36.35
C GLU A 109 -23.31 37.93 -36.36
N ASP A 110 -22.84 39.13 -36.71
CA ASP A 110 -21.42 39.48 -36.70
C ASP A 110 -20.81 39.31 -35.31
N HIS A 111 -21.50 39.78 -34.27
CA HIS A 111 -21.05 39.63 -32.89
C HIS A 111 -20.93 38.14 -32.49
N VAL A 112 -21.94 37.33 -32.83
CA VAL A 112 -21.94 35.89 -32.55
C VAL A 112 -20.81 35.20 -33.30
N TRP A 113 -20.57 35.54 -34.57
CA TRP A 113 -19.48 34.97 -35.36
C TRP A 113 -18.10 35.33 -34.80
N VAL A 114 -17.88 36.61 -34.47
CA VAL A 114 -16.62 37.07 -33.88
C VAL A 114 -16.38 36.40 -32.53
N SER A 115 -17.40 36.36 -31.67
CA SER A 115 -17.32 35.72 -30.36
C SER A 115 -17.05 34.22 -30.48
N ALA A 116 -17.76 33.50 -31.35
CA ALA A 116 -17.53 32.08 -31.59
C ALA A 116 -16.10 31.82 -32.08
N ARG A 117 -15.58 32.63 -33.00
CA ARG A 117 -14.22 32.51 -33.51
C ARG A 117 -13.17 32.75 -32.42
N GLN A 118 -13.38 33.72 -31.54
CA GLN A 118 -12.52 33.99 -30.39
C GLN A 118 -12.52 32.83 -29.41
N MET A 119 -13.70 32.36 -29.00
CA MET A 119 -13.83 31.20 -28.10
C MET A 119 -13.19 29.93 -28.68
N HIS A 120 -13.34 29.70 -29.99
CA HIS A 120 -12.67 28.59 -30.66
C HIS A 120 -11.15 28.74 -30.73
N ALA A 121 -10.63 29.95 -30.86
CA ALA A 121 -9.19 30.21 -30.81
C ALA A 121 -8.64 29.95 -29.39
N GLU A 122 -9.26 30.55 -28.38
CA GLU A 122 -8.90 30.37 -26.97
C GLU A 122 -8.97 28.90 -26.55
N HIS A 123 -10.01 28.18 -26.96
CA HIS A 123 -10.15 26.76 -26.67
C HIS A 123 -9.03 25.93 -27.31
N ARG A 124 -8.64 26.24 -28.56
CA ARG A 124 -7.52 25.55 -29.22
C ARG A 124 -6.20 25.82 -28.51
N ASP A 125 -5.95 27.05 -28.09
CA ASP A 125 -4.74 27.43 -27.37
C ASP A 125 -4.68 26.77 -25.98
N LEU A 126 -5.81 26.72 -25.27
CA LEU A 126 -5.92 26.00 -24.00
C LEU A 126 -5.67 24.50 -24.17
N LEU A 127 -6.21 23.88 -25.23
CA LEU A 127 -5.96 22.47 -25.52
C LEU A 127 -4.50 22.22 -25.89
N ALA A 128 -3.87 23.11 -26.66
CA ALA A 128 -2.46 23.00 -27.03
C ALA A 128 -1.55 23.07 -25.79
N THR A 129 -1.73 24.09 -24.94
CA THR A 129 -0.98 24.27 -23.69
C THR A 129 -1.22 23.11 -22.71
N THR A 130 -2.45 22.62 -22.62
CA THR A 130 -2.77 21.45 -21.78
C THR A 130 -2.07 20.19 -22.28
N ARG A 131 -2.07 19.94 -23.60
CA ARG A 131 -1.34 18.79 -24.20
C ARG A 131 0.17 18.90 -23.97
N GLU A 132 0.75 20.07 -24.12
CA GLU A 132 2.17 20.30 -23.83
C GLU A 132 2.48 20.03 -22.35
N ARG A 133 1.64 20.54 -21.44
CA ARG A 133 1.82 20.30 -20.00
C ARG A 133 1.69 18.82 -19.64
N MET A 134 0.71 18.12 -20.21
CA MET A 134 0.52 16.68 -19.99
C MET A 134 1.70 15.88 -20.52
N THR A 135 2.18 16.15 -21.73
CA THR A 135 3.34 15.45 -22.30
C THR A 135 4.61 15.70 -21.49
N ARG A 136 4.82 16.92 -20.98
CA ARG A 136 5.91 17.23 -20.06
C ARG A 136 5.80 16.43 -18.75
N LEU A 137 4.63 16.42 -18.11
CA LEU A 137 4.40 15.68 -16.86
C LEU A 137 4.63 14.17 -17.05
N VAL A 138 4.18 13.59 -18.16
CA VAL A 138 4.42 12.17 -18.48
C VAL A 138 5.92 11.91 -18.63
N ARG A 139 6.65 12.73 -19.39
CA ARG A 139 8.11 12.59 -19.56
C ARG A 139 8.86 12.70 -18.24
N GLU A 140 8.52 13.69 -17.42
CA GLU A 140 9.11 13.87 -16.09
C GLU A 140 8.81 12.66 -15.19
N GLY A 141 7.58 12.16 -15.20
CA GLY A 141 7.16 10.99 -14.43
C GLY A 141 7.93 9.73 -14.85
N GLU A 142 8.09 9.50 -16.15
CA GLU A 142 8.88 8.37 -16.67
C GLU A 142 10.36 8.48 -16.31
N ALA A 143 10.95 9.67 -16.41
CA ALA A 143 12.34 9.91 -16.03
C ALA A 143 12.56 9.65 -14.53
N ARG A 144 11.66 10.14 -13.68
CA ARG A 144 11.70 9.88 -12.22
C ARG A 144 11.57 8.38 -11.91
N ARG A 145 10.65 7.67 -12.58
CA ARG A 145 10.49 6.22 -12.43
C ARG A 145 11.78 5.48 -12.78
N ARG A 146 12.37 5.77 -13.95
CA ARG A 146 13.63 5.16 -14.39
C ARG A 146 14.77 5.43 -13.41
N ALA A 147 14.91 6.66 -12.94
CA ALA A 147 15.95 7.02 -11.97
C ALA A 147 15.79 6.25 -10.64
N LEU A 148 14.55 6.08 -10.16
CA LEU A 148 14.25 5.29 -8.97
C LEU A 148 14.54 3.79 -9.18
N ASP A 149 14.17 3.25 -10.34
CA ASP A 149 14.42 1.85 -10.71
C ASP A 149 15.92 1.56 -10.78
N GLU A 150 16.69 2.44 -11.42
CA GLU A 150 18.15 2.35 -11.48
C GLU A 150 18.79 2.47 -10.09
N ALA A 151 18.33 3.41 -9.26
CA ALA A 151 18.83 3.56 -7.89
C ALA A 151 18.48 2.34 -7.01
N ALA A 152 17.33 1.71 -7.25
CA ALA A 152 16.96 0.47 -6.57
C ALA A 152 17.80 -0.72 -7.07
N ALA A 153 18.07 -0.80 -8.37
CA ALA A 153 18.95 -1.83 -8.95
C ALA A 153 20.37 -1.73 -8.39
N ARG A 154 20.94 -0.51 -8.32
CA ARG A 154 22.25 -0.27 -7.70
C ARG A 154 22.30 -0.71 -6.23
N ARG A 155 21.26 -0.39 -5.45
CA ARG A 155 21.16 -0.81 -4.04
C ARG A 155 21.07 -2.33 -3.88
N ARG A 156 20.35 -3.03 -4.77
CA ARG A 156 20.29 -4.50 -4.77
C ARG A 156 21.65 -5.10 -5.08
N ALA A 157 22.32 -4.61 -6.12
CA ALA A 157 23.66 -5.09 -6.49
C ALA A 157 24.67 -4.91 -5.33
N GLN A 158 24.66 -3.75 -4.67
CA GLN A 158 25.51 -3.51 -3.50
C GLN A 158 25.19 -4.47 -2.35
N ALA A 159 23.89 -4.70 -2.06
CA ALA A 159 23.50 -5.65 -1.02
C ALA A 159 23.93 -7.09 -1.36
N ASP A 160 23.87 -7.49 -2.63
CA ASP A 160 24.32 -8.80 -3.09
C ASP A 160 25.85 -8.94 -2.91
N GLU A 161 26.63 -7.91 -3.26
CA GLU A 161 28.08 -7.87 -3.05
C GLU A 161 28.47 -7.96 -1.57
N ASP A 162 27.81 -7.16 -0.72
CA ASP A 162 28.04 -7.15 0.73
C ASP A 162 27.69 -8.51 1.34
N PHE A 163 26.61 -9.13 0.87
CA PHE A 163 26.19 -10.45 1.34
C PHE A 163 27.17 -11.55 0.92
N GLU A 164 27.65 -11.54 -0.32
CA GLU A 164 28.68 -12.49 -0.76
C GLU A 164 29.99 -12.34 0.02
N LEU A 165 30.40 -11.10 0.31
CA LEU A 165 31.56 -10.84 1.16
C LEU A 165 31.33 -11.39 2.58
N ALA A 166 30.18 -11.10 3.19
CA ALA A 166 29.84 -11.58 4.52
C ALA A 166 29.81 -13.13 4.57
N LEU A 167 29.23 -13.78 3.57
CA LEU A 167 29.24 -15.23 3.45
C LEU A 167 30.64 -15.78 3.24
N ALA A 168 31.48 -15.15 2.41
CA ALA A 168 32.86 -15.59 2.21
C ALA A 168 33.69 -15.50 3.50
N LEU A 169 33.55 -14.41 4.26
CA LEU A 169 34.19 -14.24 5.56
C LEU A 169 33.69 -15.28 6.57
N ARG A 170 32.37 -15.49 6.65
CA ARG A 170 31.79 -16.50 7.52
C ARG A 170 32.23 -17.91 7.17
N ARG A 171 32.24 -18.27 5.87
CA ARG A 171 32.76 -19.55 5.38
C ARG A 171 34.22 -19.74 5.80
N LYS A 172 35.07 -18.73 5.64
CA LYS A 172 36.48 -18.78 6.05
C LYS A 172 36.64 -19.00 7.55
N GLU A 173 35.85 -18.32 8.38
CA GLU A 173 35.84 -18.50 9.82
C GLU A 173 35.40 -19.92 10.21
N THR A 174 34.27 -20.39 9.69
CA THR A 174 33.77 -21.76 9.97
C THR A 174 34.76 -22.86 9.56
N LEU A 175 35.49 -22.68 8.46
CA LEU A 175 36.55 -23.61 8.05
C LEU A 175 37.74 -23.60 9.01
N ARG A 176 38.09 -22.44 9.60
CA ARG A 176 39.14 -22.37 10.62
C ARG A 176 38.71 -23.09 11.89
N ASP A 177 37.48 -22.88 12.34
CA ASP A 177 36.94 -23.55 13.52
C ASP A 177 36.86 -25.06 13.32
N ALA A 178 36.39 -25.51 12.14
CA ALA A 178 36.35 -26.93 11.81
C ALA A 178 37.73 -27.58 11.84
N ARG A 179 38.76 -26.92 11.30
CA ARG A 179 40.15 -27.40 11.37
C ARG A 179 40.66 -27.47 12.80
N LEU A 180 40.36 -26.48 13.63
CA LEU A 180 40.76 -26.50 15.04
C LEU A 180 40.09 -27.67 15.79
N ILE A 181 38.80 -27.92 15.51
CA ILE A 181 38.08 -29.07 16.08
C ILE A 181 38.73 -30.38 15.61
N GLU A 182 39.04 -30.51 14.32
CA GLU A 182 39.70 -31.70 13.77
C GLU A 182 41.07 -31.94 14.40
N GLU A 183 41.91 -30.90 14.49
CA GLU A 183 43.24 -30.98 15.11
C GLU A 183 43.16 -31.38 16.58
N THR A 184 42.24 -30.77 17.34
CA THR A 184 42.06 -31.09 18.77
C THR A 184 41.51 -32.51 18.96
N ALA A 185 40.57 -32.95 18.12
CA ALA A 185 40.06 -34.32 18.12
C ALA A 185 41.17 -35.33 17.77
N ARG A 186 41.99 -35.04 16.76
CA ARG A 186 43.13 -35.86 16.35
C ARG A 186 44.17 -35.99 17.45
N ARG A 187 44.56 -34.89 18.10
CA ARG A 187 45.51 -34.92 19.23
C ARG A 187 44.98 -35.78 20.38
N ARG A 188 43.68 -35.67 20.70
CA ARG A 188 43.04 -36.51 21.73
C ARG A 188 43.06 -37.98 21.34
N ALA A 189 42.68 -38.31 20.09
CA ALA A 189 42.73 -39.68 19.60
C ALA A 189 44.15 -40.28 19.66
N GLU A 190 45.17 -39.51 19.24
CA GLU A 190 46.56 -39.93 19.33
C GLU A 190 47.03 -40.14 20.77
N GLN A 191 46.58 -39.31 21.73
CA GLN A 191 46.85 -39.52 23.15
C GLN A 191 46.19 -40.82 23.65
N THR A 192 44.92 -41.02 23.34
CA THR A 192 44.18 -42.24 23.72
C THR A 192 44.84 -43.49 23.15
N VAL A 193 45.26 -43.48 21.87
CA VAL A 193 45.98 -44.60 21.24
C VAL A 193 47.32 -44.85 21.93
N ARG A 194 48.09 -43.79 22.23
CA ARG A 194 49.36 -43.92 22.97
C ARG A 194 49.17 -44.50 24.37
N GLU A 195 48.12 -44.08 25.06
CA GLU A 195 47.80 -44.58 26.40
C GLU A 195 47.36 -46.05 26.36
N ALA A 196 46.48 -46.41 25.43
CA ALA A 196 46.08 -47.80 25.20
C ALA A 196 47.29 -48.69 24.83
N ALA A 197 48.19 -48.21 23.97
CA ALA A 197 49.41 -48.94 23.61
C ALA A 197 50.32 -49.19 24.83
N ARG A 198 50.48 -48.20 25.71
CA ARG A 198 51.21 -48.37 26.98
C ARG A 198 50.54 -49.41 27.89
N GLN A 199 49.22 -49.38 28.01
CA GLN A 199 48.48 -50.36 28.80
C GLN A 199 48.64 -51.79 28.24
N VAL A 200 48.58 -51.95 26.91
CA VAL A 200 48.84 -53.24 26.25
C VAL A 200 50.25 -53.74 26.54
N GLU A 201 51.25 -52.86 26.53
CA GLU A 201 52.63 -53.24 26.84
C GLU A 201 52.78 -53.72 28.29
N VAL A 202 52.16 -53.00 29.25
CA VAL A 202 52.10 -53.43 30.65
C VAL A 202 51.44 -54.81 30.79
N LEU A 203 50.33 -55.04 30.07
CA LEU A 203 49.65 -56.34 30.06
C LEU A 203 50.52 -57.45 29.44
N ARG A 204 51.29 -57.16 28.39
CA ARG A 204 52.25 -58.10 27.79
C ARG A 204 53.37 -58.45 28.74
N GLU A 205 54.00 -57.47 29.40
CA GLU A 205 55.01 -57.74 30.42
C GLU A 205 54.47 -58.56 31.58
N HIS A 206 53.22 -58.31 32.00
CA HIS A 206 52.58 -59.12 33.05
C HIS A 206 52.35 -60.56 32.56
N ARG A 207 51.81 -60.74 31.35
CA ARG A 207 51.65 -62.06 30.71
C ARG A 207 52.98 -62.80 30.62
N ASP A 208 54.04 -62.13 30.19
CA ASP A 208 55.35 -62.75 30.01
C ASP A 208 55.95 -63.17 31.35
N ARG A 209 55.82 -62.33 32.39
CA ARG A 209 56.15 -62.70 33.78
C ARG A 209 55.35 -63.92 34.26
N VAL A 210 54.04 -63.95 34.02
CA VAL A 210 53.20 -65.11 34.38
C VAL A 210 53.65 -66.36 33.60
N ALA A 211 53.97 -66.24 32.31
CA ALA A 211 54.46 -67.33 31.49
C ALA A 211 55.83 -67.85 31.95
N ASP A 212 56.72 -66.96 32.39
CA ASP A 212 58.01 -67.31 33.01
C ASP A 212 57.80 -68.09 34.32
N VAL A 213 56.93 -67.59 35.21
CA VAL A 213 56.57 -68.27 36.47
C VAL A 213 55.99 -69.65 36.18
N LEU A 214 55.05 -69.76 35.24
CA LEU A 214 54.47 -71.05 34.84
C LEU A 214 55.54 -71.99 34.28
N ARG A 215 56.49 -71.51 33.47
CA ARG A 215 57.63 -72.33 32.99
C ARG A 215 58.50 -72.84 34.15
N VAL A 216 58.80 -72.00 35.14
CA VAL A 216 59.57 -72.40 36.33
C VAL A 216 58.80 -73.45 37.15
N VAL A 217 57.51 -73.21 37.42
CA VAL A 217 56.65 -74.15 38.15
C VAL A 217 56.56 -75.48 37.39
N HIS A 218 56.36 -75.44 36.06
CA HIS A 218 56.30 -76.64 35.24
C HIS A 218 57.63 -77.41 35.24
N ALA A 219 58.78 -76.72 35.22
CA ALA A 219 60.09 -77.35 35.33
C ALA A 219 60.34 -77.96 36.73
N LEU A 220 59.87 -77.31 37.80
CA LEU A 220 59.94 -77.84 39.17
C LEU A 220 59.01 -79.04 39.34
N LEU A 221 57.80 -79.01 38.78
CA LEU A 221 56.88 -80.15 38.74
C LEU A 221 57.45 -81.30 37.90
N GLY A 222 58.11 -81.02 36.77
CA GLY A 222 58.83 -82.04 35.99
C GLY A 222 59.99 -82.68 36.76
N LYS A 223 60.72 -81.89 37.58
CA LYS A 223 61.73 -82.41 38.51
C LYS A 223 61.14 -83.17 39.69
N ALA A 224 59.95 -82.82 40.18
CA ALA A 224 59.26 -83.56 41.23
C ALA A 224 58.63 -84.86 40.69
N ALA A 225 58.10 -84.84 39.46
CA ALA A 225 57.58 -86.01 38.75
C ALA A 225 58.67 -87.02 38.39
N SER A 226 59.93 -86.60 38.21
CA SER A 226 61.06 -87.54 38.09
C SER A 226 61.48 -88.19 39.42
N HIS A 227 60.97 -87.71 40.57
CA HIS A 227 61.18 -88.31 41.89
C HIS A 227 59.97 -89.11 42.41
N VAL A 228 58.80 -89.01 41.77
CA VAL A 228 57.60 -89.81 42.04
C VAL A 228 57.21 -90.53 40.75
N GLY A 229 57.61 -91.79 40.60
CA GLY A 229 57.20 -92.60 39.45
C GLY A 229 55.69 -92.79 39.42
N ALA A 230 55.00 -92.06 38.54
CA ALA A 230 53.58 -92.28 38.24
C ALA A 230 53.20 -91.74 36.85
N GLY A 231 52.89 -92.69 35.95
CA GLY A 231 51.67 -92.71 35.14
C GLY A 231 51.31 -91.51 34.26
N GLU A 232 51.44 -91.73 32.96
CA GLU A 232 50.75 -91.05 31.86
C GLU A 232 49.27 -90.71 32.15
N PRO A 233 48.81 -89.46 31.92
CA PRO A 233 47.39 -89.14 31.88
C PRO A 233 46.86 -89.08 30.44
N ALA A 234 45.70 -89.72 30.27
CA ALA A 234 44.91 -89.85 29.04
C ALA A 234 44.37 -88.50 28.50
N PRO A 235 43.95 -88.44 27.23
CA PRO A 235 43.47 -87.22 26.58
C PRO A 235 42.13 -86.77 27.17
N LEU A 236 42.01 -85.48 27.47
CA LEU A 236 40.73 -84.85 27.78
C LEU A 236 40.15 -84.27 26.48
N ASP A 237 39.07 -84.88 26.01
CA ASP A 237 38.16 -84.29 25.03
C ASP A 237 37.52 -83.04 25.65
N VAL A 238 37.80 -81.87 25.05
CA VAL A 238 37.13 -80.61 25.40
C VAL A 238 36.07 -80.34 24.33
N ASP A 239 34.81 -80.49 24.73
CA ASP A 239 33.61 -80.15 23.99
C ASP A 239 33.58 -78.63 23.66
N GLU A 240 33.52 -78.28 22.38
CA GLU A 240 33.34 -76.91 21.88
C GLU A 240 31.89 -76.44 22.14
N GLY A 241 31.55 -76.22 23.40
CA GLY A 241 30.20 -75.84 23.83
C GLY A 241 30.15 -74.52 24.58
N SER A 242 29.60 -73.49 23.93
CA SER A 242 29.05 -72.27 24.55
C SER A 242 30.02 -71.17 25.02
N PHE A 243 30.63 -70.47 24.06
CA PHE A 243 30.94 -69.04 24.26
C PHE A 243 29.70 -68.18 23.94
N PRO A 244 29.26 -67.28 24.84
CA PRO A 244 28.21 -66.33 24.50
C PRO A 244 28.74 -65.38 23.41
N LYS A 245 28.06 -65.34 22.26
CA LYS A 245 28.37 -64.42 21.17
C LYS A 245 28.38 -62.97 21.69
N PRO A 246 29.31 -62.12 21.25
CA PRO A 246 29.27 -60.70 21.59
C PRO A 246 27.97 -60.11 21.08
N GLN A 247 27.17 -59.54 21.98
CA GLN A 247 26.02 -58.73 21.60
C GLN A 247 26.55 -57.50 20.86
N VAL A 248 26.40 -57.50 19.54
CA VAL A 248 26.48 -56.29 18.73
C VAL A 248 25.34 -55.40 19.20
N TYR A 249 25.65 -54.39 20.02
CA TYR A 249 24.76 -53.26 20.22
C TYR A 249 24.74 -52.47 18.90
N GLU A 250 23.84 -52.86 18.00
CA GLU A 250 23.38 -51.97 16.94
C GLU A 250 22.62 -50.84 17.63
N SER A 251 23.34 -49.77 17.95
CA SER A 251 22.75 -48.48 18.28
C SER A 251 21.96 -48.01 17.07
N SER A 252 20.67 -48.28 17.08
CA SER A 252 19.70 -47.76 16.12
C SER A 252 19.88 -46.25 15.97
N PRO A 253 19.84 -45.71 14.74
CA PRO A 253 19.99 -44.29 14.52
C PRO A 253 18.77 -43.57 15.13
N HIS A 254 18.99 -42.80 16.20
CA HIS A 254 18.01 -41.82 16.62
C HIS A 254 17.74 -40.88 15.44
N GLN A 255 16.51 -40.97 14.93
CA GLN A 255 15.91 -40.01 14.02
C GLN A 255 15.94 -38.64 14.70
N LEU A 256 16.98 -37.85 14.43
CA LEU A 256 16.93 -36.42 14.66
C LEU A 256 16.02 -35.83 13.59
N ARG A 257 14.76 -35.67 14.00
CA ARG A 257 13.71 -34.88 13.39
C ARG A 257 14.25 -33.47 13.12
N THR A 258 14.80 -33.24 11.93
CA THR A 258 15.05 -31.90 11.42
C THR A 258 13.73 -31.35 10.92
N GLU A 259 13.07 -30.54 11.74
CA GLU A 259 12.08 -29.58 11.25
C GLU A 259 12.80 -28.55 10.38
N VAL A 260 12.98 -28.87 9.10
CA VAL A 260 13.25 -27.86 8.06
C VAL A 260 11.90 -27.24 7.73
N ARG A 261 11.54 -26.16 8.43
CA ARG A 261 10.48 -25.26 8.00
C ARG A 261 10.99 -24.42 6.82
N GLY A 262 11.09 -25.06 5.67
CA GLY A 262 11.20 -24.39 4.37
C GLY A 262 9.85 -23.76 4.03
N GLY A 263 9.75 -22.45 4.21
CA GLY A 263 8.59 -21.67 3.81
C GLY A 263 9.03 -20.33 3.25
N SER A 264 9.31 -20.29 1.95
CA SER A 264 9.36 -19.07 1.13
C SER A 264 9.32 -19.49 -0.35
N PRO A 265 8.84 -18.69 -1.32
CA PRO A 265 8.01 -17.48 -1.23
C PRO A 265 6.76 -17.56 -2.14
N ALA A 266 5.70 -16.81 -1.83
CA ALA A 266 4.65 -16.49 -2.79
C ALA A 266 4.64 -14.99 -3.07
N ARG A 267 5.02 -14.66 -4.30
CA ARG A 267 4.82 -13.40 -5.01
C ARG A 267 3.33 -13.06 -5.14
N GLY A 268 3.04 -11.77 -5.14
CA GLY A 268 1.78 -11.15 -5.56
C GLY A 268 1.33 -10.16 -4.49
N GLY A 269 1.11 -8.88 -4.72
CA GLY A 269 0.84 -8.14 -5.94
C GLY A 269 -0.06 -6.98 -5.52
N ARG A 270 0.34 -5.75 -5.86
CA ARG A 270 -0.45 -4.50 -5.96
C ARG A 270 -1.78 -4.37 -5.18
N ALA A 271 -1.83 -3.35 -4.33
CA ALA A 271 -2.77 -2.23 -4.49
C ALA A 271 -2.03 -0.95 -4.06
#